data_AF-A0A7V9P8G4-F1
#
_entry.id   AF-A0A7V9P8G4-F1
#
_cell.length_a   1.000
_cell.length_b   1.000
_cell.length_c   1.000
_cell.angle_alpha   90.00
_cell.angle_beta   90.00
_cell.angle_gamma   90.00
#
_symmetry.space_group_name_H-M   'P 1'
#
loop_
_entity.id
_entity.type
_entity.pdbx_description
1 polymer ?
#
loop_
_entity_poly.entity_id
_entity_poly.type
_entity_poly.pdbx_seq_one_letter_code
_entity_poly.pdbx_strand_id
1 'polypeptide(L)'
;MANKLEVSFNSPQCGFMSIGFADGLQEFHTTTAHAPHESALPELLQILTVLLDENAKENEFVLRWNREPEEFDFRFARGEAENLLLEIYQYPGEARRAAERELVFAHAGSLRDTIEAFHATFAQLYADKDTDEFEFNWRQPFPLREFEIFEKKLKRGNV
;
A
#
# COMPACT_ATOMS: atom_id res chain seq x y z
N MET A 1 -12.64 -11.18 -17.03
CA MET A 1 -13.06 -10.71 -15.69
C MET A 1 -11.77 -10.36 -15.00
N ALA A 2 -11.50 -9.08 -14.75
CA ALA A 2 -10.36 -8.71 -13.91
C ALA A 2 -10.68 -9.17 -12.50
N ASN A 3 -9.76 -9.88 -11.85
CA ASN A 3 -10.02 -10.32 -10.48
C ASN A 3 -9.95 -9.11 -9.55
N LYS A 4 -10.73 -9.14 -8.48
CA LYS A 4 -10.77 -8.06 -7.51
C LYS A 4 -9.57 -8.19 -6.57
N LEU A 5 -8.81 -7.10 -6.40
CA LEU A 5 -7.77 -7.03 -5.38
C LEU A 5 -8.39 -6.94 -3.99
N GLU A 6 -7.86 -7.72 -3.06
CA GLU A 6 -8.09 -7.65 -1.63
C GLU A 6 -6.79 -7.23 -0.95
N VAL A 7 -6.87 -6.22 -0.08
CA VAL A 7 -5.74 -5.70 0.70
C VAL A 7 -6.11 -5.79 2.17
N SER A 8 -5.20 -6.32 3.00
CA SER A 8 -5.42 -6.44 4.45
C SER A 8 -4.22 -5.91 5.22
N PHE A 9 -4.47 -5.01 6.17
CA PHE A 9 -3.47 -4.55 7.14
C PHE A 9 -3.98 -4.97 8.51
N ASN A 10 -3.36 -5.99 9.09
CA ASN A 10 -3.73 -6.48 10.41
C ASN A 10 -3.01 -5.68 11.49
N SER A 11 -3.70 -5.50 12.62
CA SER A 11 -3.28 -4.62 13.71
C SER A 11 -1.81 -4.81 14.07
N PRO A 12 -1.08 -3.70 14.22
CA PRO A 12 0.33 -3.75 14.47
C PRO A 12 0.64 -4.41 15.82
N GLN A 13 1.81 -5.05 15.91
CA GLN A 13 2.37 -5.64 17.13
C GLN A 13 3.86 -5.29 17.22
N CYS A 14 4.26 -4.62 18.30
CA CYS A 14 5.68 -4.34 18.60
C CYS A 14 6.50 -3.65 17.47
N GLY A 15 5.88 -2.76 16.69
CA GLY A 15 6.49 -2.01 15.60
C GLY A 15 6.38 -2.68 14.22
N PHE A 16 5.66 -3.80 14.15
CA PHE A 16 5.41 -4.57 12.95
C PHE A 16 3.92 -4.56 12.58
N MET A 17 3.60 -4.61 11.28
CA MET A 17 2.25 -4.70 10.75
C MET A 17 2.19 -5.85 9.75
N SER A 18 1.19 -6.71 9.82
CA SER A 18 1.03 -7.75 8.80
C SER A 18 0.22 -7.19 7.64
N ILE A 19 0.75 -7.32 6.44
CA ILE A 19 0.13 -6.86 5.21
C ILE A 19 -0.14 -8.04 4.28
N GLY A 20 -1.31 -8.06 3.67
CA GLY A 20 -1.76 -9.11 2.76
C GLY A 20 -2.33 -8.53 1.47
N PHE A 21 -2.05 -9.22 0.37
CA PHE A 21 -2.57 -8.93 -0.96
C PHE A 21 -3.08 -10.23 -1.57
N ALA A 22 -4.30 -10.22 -2.10
CA ALA A 22 -4.85 -11.35 -2.83
C ALA A 22 -5.66 -10.87 -4.02
N ASP A 23 -5.60 -11.60 -5.13
CA ASP A 23 -6.42 -11.32 -6.32
C ASP A 23 -7.18 -12.56 -6.81
N GLY A 24 -7.40 -13.54 -5.92
CA GLY A 24 -8.05 -14.81 -6.24
C GLY A 24 -7.22 -15.79 -7.07
N LEU A 25 -6.07 -15.37 -7.63
CA LEU A 25 -5.09 -16.25 -8.28
C LEU A 25 -3.79 -16.35 -7.49
N GLN A 26 -3.34 -15.20 -6.98
CA GLN A 26 -2.14 -15.07 -6.18
C GLN A 26 -2.50 -14.50 -4.82
N GLU A 27 -1.70 -14.88 -3.83
CA GLU A 27 -1.80 -14.40 -2.47
C GLU A 27 -0.39 -14.14 -1.96
N PHE A 28 -0.17 -12.96 -1.40
CA PHE A 28 1.09 -12.55 -0.81
C PHE A 28 0.84 -11.96 0.56
N HIS A 29 1.50 -12.53 1.56
CA HIS A 29 1.43 -12.08 2.95
C HIS A 29 2.85 -11.83 3.44
N THR A 30 3.06 -10.66 4.03
CA THR A 30 4.32 -10.34 4.69
C THR A 30 4.06 -9.53 5.95
N THR A 31 5.10 -9.37 6.75
CA THR A 31 5.10 -8.50 7.91
C THR A 31 6.05 -7.37 7.62
N THR A 32 5.64 -6.12 7.83
CA THR A 32 6.49 -4.96 7.61
C THR A 32 6.80 -4.24 8.91
N ALA A 33 8.01 -3.71 9.02
CA ALA A 33 8.46 -2.88 10.12
C ALA A 33 8.15 -1.40 9.82
N HIS A 34 7.94 -0.61 10.87
CA HIS A 34 7.81 0.84 10.74
C HIS A 34 9.16 1.54 10.46
N ALA A 35 10.29 0.96 10.88
CA ALA A 35 11.62 1.53 10.68
C ALA A 35 12.40 0.67 9.65
N PRO A 36 13.26 1.27 8.80
CA PRO A 36 13.60 2.70 8.75
C PRO A 36 12.59 3.55 7.96
N HIS A 37 11.58 2.93 7.33
CA HIS A 37 10.62 3.61 6.46
C HIS A 37 9.40 4.12 7.25
N GLU A 38 9.62 5.02 8.21
CA GLU A 38 8.56 5.52 9.13
C GLU A 38 7.41 6.22 8.39
N SER A 39 7.70 6.74 7.19
CA SER A 39 6.72 7.41 6.34
C SER A 39 6.03 6.47 5.33
N ALA A 40 6.18 5.15 5.43
CA ALA A 40 5.62 4.22 4.43
C ALA A 40 4.09 4.32 4.28
N LEU A 41 3.35 4.39 5.40
CA LEU A 41 1.89 4.55 5.36
C LEU A 41 1.43 5.91 4.80
N PRO A 42 1.96 7.07 5.26
CA PRO A 42 1.60 8.35 4.65
C PRO A 42 2.04 8.46 3.18
N GLU A 43 3.20 7.94 2.81
CA GLU A 43 3.66 7.89 1.41
C GLU A 43 2.73 7.04 0.54
N LEU A 44 2.27 5.88 1.04
CA LEU A 44 1.29 5.05 0.34
C LEU A 44 0.01 5.85 0.04
N LEU A 45 -0.55 6.53 1.05
CA LEU A 45 -1.74 7.36 0.87
C LEU A 45 -1.51 8.51 -0.13
N GLN A 46 -0.33 9.12 -0.12
CA GLN A 46 0.03 10.16 -1.10
C GLN A 46 0.08 9.59 -2.52
N ILE A 47 0.73 8.44 -2.72
CA ILE A 47 0.78 7.75 -4.03
C ILE A 47 -0.63 7.45 -4.53
N LEU A 48 -1.48 6.84 -3.69
CA LEU A 48 -2.87 6.53 -4.04
C LEU A 48 -3.67 7.80 -4.40
N THR A 49 -3.43 8.90 -3.69
CA THR A 49 -4.05 10.21 -3.96
C THR A 49 -3.58 10.82 -5.29
N VAL A 50 -2.31 10.67 -5.65
CA VAL A 50 -1.78 11.16 -6.93
C VAL A 50 -2.29 10.29 -8.09
N LEU A 51 -2.39 8.98 -7.90
CA LEU A 51 -2.93 8.05 -8.90
C LEU A 51 -4.40 8.35 -9.25
N LEU A 52 -5.18 8.85 -8.29
CA LEU A 52 -6.54 9.34 -8.51
C LEU A 52 -6.61 10.66 -9.30
N ASP A 53 -5.49 11.35 -9.52
CA ASP A 53 -5.45 12.56 -10.35
C ASP A 53 -5.30 12.20 -11.83
N GLU A 54 -6.33 12.46 -12.63
CA GLU A 54 -6.24 12.30 -14.10
C GLU A 54 -5.24 13.27 -14.74
N ASN A 55 -4.92 14.39 -14.08
CA ASN A 55 -3.98 15.38 -14.58
C ASN A 55 -2.56 15.19 -14.03
N ALA A 56 -2.29 14.14 -13.25
CA ALA A 56 -0.94 13.84 -12.79
C ALA A 56 -0.02 13.59 -13.98
N LYS A 57 1.17 14.19 -13.94
CA LYS A 57 2.24 13.95 -14.92
C LYS A 57 2.99 12.64 -14.64
N GLU A 58 2.96 12.21 -13.39
CA GLU A 58 3.61 11.00 -12.91
C GLU A 58 2.59 9.87 -12.87
N ASN A 59 2.91 8.78 -13.57
CA ASN A 59 2.07 7.60 -13.67
C ASN A 59 2.74 6.38 -13.02
N GLU A 60 3.95 6.52 -12.50
CA GLU A 60 4.70 5.42 -11.89
C GLU A 60 5.29 5.85 -10.56
N PHE A 61 5.06 5.05 -9.52
CA PHE A 61 5.52 5.30 -8.16
C PHE A 61 6.12 4.03 -7.58
N VAL A 62 7.10 4.20 -6.70
CA VAL A 62 7.68 3.10 -5.93
C VAL A 62 7.66 3.48 -4.46
N LEU A 63 6.88 2.75 -3.68
CA LEU A 63 6.91 2.80 -2.22
C LEU A 63 7.91 1.78 -1.70
N ARG A 64 8.74 2.20 -0.76
CA ARG A 64 9.73 1.35 -0.09
C ARG A 64 9.21 0.92 1.26
N TRP A 65 9.39 -0.35 1.57
CA TRP A 65 9.06 -0.90 2.88
C TRP A 65 10.00 -2.05 3.22
N ASN A 66 9.98 -2.54 4.45
CA ASN A 66 10.94 -3.54 4.91
C ASN A 66 10.33 -4.46 5.96
N ARG A 67 10.95 -5.62 6.15
CA ARG A 67 10.66 -6.62 7.19
C ARG A 67 11.83 -6.89 8.13
N GLU A 68 13.00 -6.32 7.84
CA GLU A 68 14.30 -6.57 8.50
C GLU A 68 14.70 -8.06 8.50
N PRO A 69 15.75 -8.47 7.74
CA PRO A 69 16.60 -7.68 6.84
C PRO A 69 16.03 -7.53 5.41
N GLU A 70 14.87 -8.13 5.13
CA GLU A 70 14.24 -8.10 3.80
C GLU A 70 13.68 -6.71 3.49
N GLU A 71 13.87 -6.25 2.24
CA GLU A 71 13.33 -4.99 1.73
C GLU A 71 12.31 -5.27 0.62
N PHE A 72 11.37 -4.36 0.44
CA PHE A 72 10.30 -4.48 -0.55
C PHE A 72 10.13 -3.17 -1.33
N ASP A 73 9.92 -3.30 -2.63
CA ASP A 73 9.47 -2.21 -3.49
C ASP A 73 8.04 -2.51 -3.98
N PHE A 74 7.12 -1.62 -3.64
CA PHE A 74 5.74 -1.62 -4.09
C PHE A 74 5.65 -0.64 -5.25
N ARG A 75 5.66 -1.17 -6.46
CA ARG A 75 5.59 -0.38 -7.68
C ARG A 75 4.14 -0.26 -8.14
N PHE A 76 3.70 0.96 -8.33
CA PHE A 76 2.39 1.30 -8.87
C PHE A 76 2.60 1.96 -10.23
N ALA A 77 2.07 1.37 -11.30
CA ALA A 77 2.15 1.92 -12.64
C ALA A 77 0.75 2.06 -13.25
N ARG A 78 0.30 3.30 -13.42
CA ARG A 78 -0.95 3.62 -14.10
C ARG A 78 -0.75 3.45 -15.61
N GLY A 79 -1.53 2.54 -16.18
CA GLY A 79 -1.56 2.27 -17.61
C GLY A 79 -2.59 3.13 -18.35
N GLU A 80 -2.78 2.82 -19.63
CA GLU A 80 -3.86 3.38 -20.44
C GLU A 80 -5.23 2.86 -19.99
N ALA A 81 -6.28 3.64 -20.24
CA ALA A 81 -7.68 3.27 -19.98
C ALA A 81 -7.98 2.87 -18.52
N GLU A 82 -7.54 3.70 -17.56
CA GLU A 82 -7.84 3.53 -16.12
C GLU A 82 -7.37 2.21 -15.51
N ASN A 83 -6.32 1.61 -16.06
CA ASN A 83 -5.71 0.41 -15.48
C ASN A 83 -4.57 0.77 -14.52
N LEU A 84 -4.41 -0.02 -13.47
CA LEU A 84 -3.29 0.07 -12.54
C LEU A 84 -2.59 -1.29 -12.46
N LEU A 85 -1.27 -1.26 -12.62
CA LEU A 85 -0.38 -2.38 -12.36
C LEU A 85 0.28 -2.16 -10.99
N LEU A 86 0.07 -3.11 -10.09
CA LEU A 86 0.75 -3.22 -8.80
C LEU A 86 1.75 -4.37 -8.88
N GLU A 87 3.03 -4.10 -8.62
CA GLU A 87 4.07 -5.12 -8.52
C GLU A 87 4.77 -4.99 -7.17
N ILE A 88 4.99 -6.10 -6.48
CA ILE A 88 5.76 -6.15 -5.23
C ILE A 88 7.03 -6.94 -5.51
N TYR A 89 8.16 -6.26 -5.38
CA TYR A 89 9.48 -6.86 -5.48
C TYR A 89 10.07 -7.04 -4.10
N GLN A 90 10.55 -8.24 -3.79
CA GLN A 90 11.30 -8.54 -2.58
C GLN A 90 12.80 -8.55 -2.87
N TYR A 91 13.57 -8.00 -1.94
CA TYR A 91 15.02 -8.10 -1.90
C TYR A 91 15.43 -8.95 -0.68
N PRO A 92 16.23 -10.01 -0.87
CA PRO A 92 16.65 -10.89 0.23
C PRO A 92 17.47 -10.21 1.34
N GLY A 93 17.99 -9.00 1.10
CA GLY A 93 18.72 -8.24 2.11
C GLY A 93 18.81 -6.74 1.81
N GLU A 94 19.25 -6.01 2.83
CA GLU A 94 19.33 -4.54 2.87
C GLU A 94 20.17 -3.90 1.74
N ALA A 95 21.07 -4.68 1.12
CA ALA A 95 21.90 -4.21 0.01
C ALA A 95 21.11 -3.95 -1.29
N ARG A 96 19.83 -4.36 -1.36
CA ARG A 96 18.89 -4.10 -2.47
C ARG A 96 19.48 -4.34 -3.86
N ARG A 97 20.20 -5.45 -4.01
CA ARG A 97 20.84 -5.78 -5.28
C ARG A 97 19.76 -6.10 -6.31
N ALA A 98 19.68 -5.30 -7.37
CA ALA A 98 18.67 -5.47 -8.42
C ALA A 98 18.72 -6.84 -9.10
N ALA A 99 19.90 -7.49 -9.14
CA ALA A 99 20.07 -8.84 -9.68
C ALA A 99 19.45 -9.93 -8.80
N GLU A 100 19.20 -9.64 -7.52
CA GLU A 100 18.64 -10.57 -6.53
C GLU A 100 17.18 -10.26 -6.20
N ARG A 101 16.58 -9.27 -6.88
CA ARG A 101 15.17 -8.93 -6.66
C ARG A 101 14.26 -10.01 -7.24
N GLU A 102 13.22 -10.35 -6.51
CA GLU A 102 12.21 -11.32 -6.94
C GLU A 102 10.85 -10.65 -6.98
N LEU A 103 10.08 -10.88 -8.05
CA LEU A 103 8.69 -10.46 -8.12
C LEU A 103 7.85 -11.45 -7.32
N VAL A 104 7.33 -11.02 -6.18
CA VAL A 104 6.59 -11.88 -5.23
C VAL A 104 5.08 -11.74 -5.34
N PHE A 105 4.61 -10.63 -5.92
CA PHE A 105 3.21 -10.41 -6.22
C PHE A 105 3.05 -9.45 -7.39
N ALA A 106 2.08 -9.71 -8.26
CA ALA A 106 1.69 -8.79 -9.32
C ALA A 106 0.19 -8.82 -9.53
N HIS A 107 -0.41 -7.65 -9.63
CA HIS A 107 -1.84 -7.48 -9.89
C HIS A 107 -2.05 -6.41 -10.96
N ALA A 108 -2.82 -6.72 -11.99
CA ALA A 108 -3.26 -5.78 -13.00
C ALA A 108 -4.79 -5.70 -12.97
N GLY A 109 -5.32 -4.52 -12.68
CA GLY A 109 -6.74 -4.32 -12.49
C GLY A 109 -7.20 -2.89 -12.80
N SER A 110 -8.49 -2.64 -12.58
CA SER A 110 -9.05 -1.30 -12.61
C SER A 110 -8.35 -0.45 -11.54
N LEU A 111 -7.95 0.77 -11.93
CA LEU A 111 -7.43 1.78 -11.01
C LEU A 111 -8.43 1.97 -9.87
N ARG A 112 -9.70 2.12 -10.19
CA ARG A 112 -10.74 2.37 -9.17
C ARG A 112 -10.86 1.22 -8.19
N ASP A 113 -11.00 -0.01 -8.69
CA ASP A 113 -11.19 -1.18 -7.83
C ASP A 113 -9.98 -1.40 -6.92
N THR A 114 -8.77 -1.16 -7.46
CA THR A 114 -7.53 -1.27 -6.69
C THR A 114 -7.48 -0.21 -5.59
N ILE A 115 -7.75 1.06 -5.92
CA ILE A 115 -7.75 2.15 -4.94
C ILE A 115 -8.83 1.94 -3.87
N GLU A 116 -10.02 1.44 -4.24
CA GLU A 116 -11.10 1.13 -3.30
C GLU A 116 -10.72 0.00 -2.34
N ALA A 117 -9.97 -1.00 -2.79
CA ALA A 117 -9.44 -2.05 -1.93
C ALA A 117 -8.52 -1.47 -0.84
N PHE A 118 -7.56 -0.61 -1.21
CA PHE A 118 -6.71 0.09 -0.24
C PHE A 118 -7.53 0.99 0.70
N HIS A 119 -8.53 1.71 0.17
CA HIS A 119 -9.39 2.56 0.99
C HIS A 119 -10.14 1.76 2.06
N ALA A 120 -10.69 0.60 1.72
CA ALA A 120 -11.37 -0.25 2.69
C ALA A 120 -10.43 -0.66 3.84
N THR A 121 -9.19 -1.02 3.52
CA THR A 121 -8.16 -1.38 4.51
C THR A 121 -7.79 -0.20 5.41
N PHE A 122 -7.54 0.98 4.83
CA PHE A 122 -7.20 2.18 5.61
C PHE A 122 -8.39 2.67 6.44
N ALA A 123 -9.62 2.53 5.97
CA ALA A 123 -10.82 2.86 6.73
C ALA A 123 -10.99 1.95 7.95
N GLN A 124 -10.66 0.66 7.83
CA GLN A 124 -10.61 -0.26 8.97
C GLN A 124 -9.53 0.17 9.98
N LEU A 125 -8.29 0.39 9.52
CA LEU A 125 -7.22 0.89 10.40
C LEU A 125 -7.59 2.22 11.08
N TYR A 126 -8.26 3.11 10.36
CA TYR A 126 -8.73 4.39 10.90
C TYR A 126 -9.80 4.21 11.98
N ALA A 127 -10.69 3.23 11.84
CA ALA A 127 -11.66 2.88 12.87
C ALA A 127 -10.96 2.30 14.11
N ASP A 128 -9.90 1.52 13.91
CA ASP A 128 -9.12 0.87 14.97
C ASP A 128 -8.06 1.80 15.61
N LYS A 129 -7.78 2.98 15.03
CA LYS A 129 -6.73 3.90 15.50
C LYS A 129 -6.95 4.40 16.94
N ASP A 130 -8.21 4.52 17.35
CA ASP A 130 -8.59 5.04 18.67
C ASP A 130 -8.53 3.94 19.75
N THR A 131 -8.13 2.71 19.37
CA THR A 131 -7.70 1.72 20.35
C THR A 131 -6.35 2.15 20.90
N ASP A 132 -6.20 2.19 22.22
CA ASP A 132 -4.93 2.50 22.92
C ASP A 132 -3.76 1.61 22.44
N GLU A 133 -4.06 0.54 21.73
CA GLU A 133 -3.14 -0.43 21.18
C GLU A 133 -2.52 -0.02 19.84
N PHE A 134 -3.17 0.78 18.98
CA PHE A 134 -2.65 1.04 17.63
C PHE A 134 -1.33 1.81 17.65
N GLU A 135 -1.31 3.03 18.18
CA GLU A 135 -0.08 3.85 18.20
C GLU A 135 0.99 3.23 19.10
N PHE A 136 0.58 2.62 20.21
CA PHE A 136 1.49 1.92 21.11
C PHE A 136 2.19 0.75 20.42
N ASN A 137 1.43 -0.07 19.68
CA ASN A 137 1.97 -1.22 18.98
C ASN A 137 2.65 -0.84 17.68
N TRP A 138 2.21 0.17 16.94
CA TRP A 138 2.80 0.58 15.67
C TRP A 138 4.06 1.42 15.84
N ARG A 139 4.17 2.14 16.97
CA ARG A 139 5.20 3.15 17.25
C ARG A 139 5.11 4.41 16.39
N GLN A 140 4.06 4.56 15.58
CA GLN A 140 3.82 5.71 14.72
C GLN A 140 2.34 6.12 14.80
N PRO A 141 2.02 7.42 14.69
CA PRO A 141 0.64 7.88 14.64
C PRO A 141 -0.02 7.44 13.33
N PHE A 142 -1.34 7.30 13.35
CA PHE A 142 -2.08 7.10 12.10
C PHE A 142 -1.96 8.36 11.20
N PRO A 143 -1.70 8.22 9.88
CA PRO A 143 -1.56 9.35 8.95
C PRO A 143 -2.92 10.00 8.60
N LEU A 144 -3.51 10.65 9.61
CA LEU A 144 -4.88 11.19 9.57
C LEU A 144 -5.08 12.17 8.41
N ARG A 145 -4.15 13.12 8.25
CA ARG A 145 -4.25 14.18 7.26
C ARG A 145 -4.24 13.61 5.84
N GLU A 146 -3.31 12.72 5.54
CA GLU A 146 -3.16 12.07 4.24
C GLU A 146 -4.40 11.23 3.94
N PHE A 147 -4.91 10.50 4.94
CA PHE A 147 -6.12 9.69 4.78
C PHE A 147 -7.36 10.54 4.46
N GLU A 148 -7.57 11.66 5.17
CA GLU A 148 -8.70 12.57 4.87
C GLU A 148 -8.60 13.20 3.47
N ILE A 149 -7.40 13.55 3.02
CA ILE A 149 -7.18 14.08 1.66
C ILE A 149 -7.50 13.02 0.62
N PHE A 150 -6.98 11.81 0.83
CA PHE A 150 -7.24 10.64 -0.01
C PHE A 150 -8.75 10.36 -0.12
N GLU A 151 -9.44 10.28 1.01
CA GLU A 151 -10.87 10.00 1.08
C GLU A 151 -11.70 11.07 0.34
N LYS A 152 -11.37 12.36 0.52
CA LYS A 152 -12.03 13.48 -0.18
C LYS A 152 -11.84 13.38 -1.69
N LYS A 153 -10.66 12.97 -2.16
CA LYS A 153 -10.37 12.85 -3.59
C LYS A 153 -11.08 11.65 -4.22
N LEU A 154 -11.08 10.51 -3.52
CA LEU A 154 -11.83 9.31 -3.93
C LEU A 154 -13.33 9.61 -4.07
N LYS A 155 -13.93 10.29 -3.08
CA LYS A 155 -15.35 10.69 -3.12
C LYS A 155 -15.67 11.67 -4.26
N ARG A 156 -14.74 12.54 -4.64
CA ARG A 156 -14.93 13.49 -5.76
C ARG A 156 -14.93 12.82 -7.12
N GLY A 157 -14.21 11.71 -7.28
CA GLY A 157 -14.25 10.90 -8.51
C GLY A 157 -15.55 10.09 -8.66
N ASN A 158 -16.39 9.98 -7.61
CA ASN A 158 -17.68 9.27 -7.62
C ASN A 158 -18.86 10.11 -8.16
N VAL A 159 -18.63 11.35 -8.61
CA VAL A 159 -19.65 12.27 -9.16
C VAL A 159 -19.35 12.50 -10.64
#